data_AF-A0A9P7Z2L6-F1
#
_entry.id   AF-A0A9P7Z2L6-F1
#
_cell.length_a   1.000
_cell.length_b   1.000
_cell.length_c   1.000
_cell.angle_alpha   90.00
_cell.angle_beta   90.00
_cell.angle_gamma   90.00
#
_symmetry.space_group_name_H-M   'P 1'
#
loop_
_entity.id
_entity.type
_entity.pdbx_description
1 polymer ?
#
loop_
_entity_poly.entity_id
_entity_poly.type
_entity_poly.pdbx_seq_one_letter_code
_entity_poly.pdbx_strand_id
1 'polypeptide(L)'
;NLLDTNRLKDNLKIPTHTHFNTDSDSEIMLQMFASQLLQTDKRRIDSENLFAGLENMYKMTVGGFAFCGVIAGYCIFEARDPHGIQPL
;
A
#
# COMPACT_ATOMS: atom_id res chain seq x y z
N ASN A 1 8.85 -3.10 -9.17
CA ASN A 1 9.90 -3.60 -8.29
C ASN A 1 10.10 -2.60 -7.15
N LEU A 2 9.87 -3.06 -5.93
CA LEU A 2 10.10 -2.31 -4.72
C LEU A 2 11.58 -2.37 -4.32
N LEU A 3 12.12 -1.25 -3.89
CA LEU A 3 13.42 -1.18 -3.25
C LEU A 3 13.24 -1.29 -1.72
N ASP A 4 14.24 -1.89 -1.06
CA ASP A 4 14.27 -2.07 0.40
C ASP A 4 13.06 -2.81 1.00
N THR A 5 12.61 -3.88 0.35
CA THR A 5 11.48 -4.73 0.81
C THR A 5 11.65 -5.27 2.23
N ASN A 6 12.89 -5.56 2.66
CA ASN A 6 13.18 -6.00 4.04
C ASN A 6 12.81 -4.93 5.07
N ARG A 7 13.19 -3.66 4.82
CA ARG A 7 12.83 -2.52 5.69
C ARG A 7 11.32 -2.34 5.78
N LEU A 8 10.62 -2.51 4.64
CA LEU A 8 9.15 -2.40 4.59
C LEU A 8 8.47 -3.52 5.38
N LYS A 9 8.97 -4.76 5.27
CA LYS A 9 8.47 -5.88 6.06
C LYS A 9 8.66 -5.64 7.56
N ASP A 10 9.80 -5.12 7.98
CA ASP A 10 10.07 -4.83 9.39
C ASP A 10 9.16 -3.71 9.94
N ASN A 11 8.94 -2.66 9.16
CA ASN A 11 8.00 -1.58 9.50
C ASN A 11 6.55 -2.05 9.63
N LEU A 12 6.17 -3.14 8.96
CA LEU A 12 4.82 -3.73 9.05
C LEU A 12 4.71 -4.81 10.14
N LYS A 13 5.77 -5.57 10.40
CA LYS A 13 5.72 -6.65 11.40
C LYS A 13 5.50 -6.14 12.82
N ILE A 14 6.13 -5.02 13.19
CA ILE A 14 6.14 -4.52 14.57
C ILE A 14 4.80 -3.91 14.99
N PRO A 15 4.16 -3.02 14.21
CA PRO A 15 2.93 -2.37 14.63
C PRO A 15 1.64 -3.12 14.26
N THR A 16 1.62 -3.93 13.18
CA THR A 16 0.36 -4.50 12.65
C THR A 16 0.24 -6.02 12.74
N HIS A 17 1.19 -6.71 13.38
CA HIS A 17 1.23 -8.18 13.48
C HIS A 17 1.02 -8.88 12.12
N THR A 18 1.45 -8.24 11.04
CA THR A 18 1.17 -8.73 9.68
C THR A 18 2.06 -9.92 9.35
N HIS A 19 1.42 -11.04 8.99
CA HIS A 19 2.11 -12.19 8.41
C HIS A 19 2.18 -12.04 6.89
N PHE A 20 3.35 -12.29 6.32
CA PHE A 20 3.56 -12.35 4.87
C PHE A 20 3.68 -13.82 4.48
N ASN A 21 2.87 -14.26 3.52
CA ASN A 21 2.88 -15.64 3.03
C ASN A 21 3.92 -15.86 1.92
N THR A 22 4.29 -14.80 1.21
CA THR A 22 5.21 -14.84 0.08
C THR A 22 6.26 -13.72 0.19
N ASP A 23 7.31 -13.85 -0.62
CA ASP A 23 8.30 -12.79 -0.82
C ASP A 23 7.95 -11.85 -1.99
N SER A 24 6.70 -11.87 -2.45
CA SER A 24 6.24 -11.03 -3.56
C SER A 24 6.11 -9.56 -3.15
N ASP A 25 6.71 -8.67 -3.95
CA ASP A 25 6.53 -7.22 -3.83
C ASP A 25 5.05 -6.82 -3.81
N SER A 26 4.20 -7.50 -4.58
CA SER A 26 2.78 -7.20 -4.66
C SER A 26 2.06 -7.47 -3.34
N GLU A 27 2.43 -8.52 -2.60
CA GLU A 27 1.87 -8.79 -1.28
C GLU A 27 2.31 -7.72 -0.27
N ILE A 28 3.59 -7.31 -0.34
CA ILE A 28 4.13 -6.26 0.52
C ILE A 28 3.40 -4.93 0.26
N MET A 29 3.19 -4.57 -1.01
CA MET A 29 2.44 -3.38 -1.40
C MET A 29 1.00 -3.40 -0.90
N LEU A 30 0.31 -4.53 -1.10
CA LEU A 30 -1.07 -4.71 -0.64
C LEU A 30 -1.16 -4.50 0.87
N GLN A 31 -0.27 -5.14 1.64
CA GLN A 31 -0.28 -5.03 3.09
C GLN A 31 0.14 -3.65 3.59
N MET A 32 1.08 -2.99 2.90
CA MET A 32 1.44 -1.61 3.21
C MET A 32 0.24 -0.70 3.05
N PHE A 33 -0.44 -0.77 1.91
CA PHE A 33 -1.64 0.03 1.66
C PHE A 33 -2.75 -0.25 2.67
N ALA A 34 -3.04 -1.53 2.94
CA ALA A 34 -4.05 -1.93 3.92
C ALA A 34 -3.72 -1.40 5.33
N SER A 35 -2.46 -1.47 5.74
CA SER A 35 -1.98 -0.93 7.02
C SER A 35 -2.17 0.59 7.12
N GLN A 36 -1.87 1.34 6.05
CA GLN A 36 -2.10 2.79 6.03
C GLN A 36 -3.59 3.14 6.04
N LEU A 37 -4.42 2.35 5.35
CA LEU A 37 -5.86 2.56 5.33
C LEU A 37 -6.50 2.32 6.70
N LEU A 38 -6.03 1.30 7.45
CA LEU A 38 -6.52 0.99 8.79
C LEU A 38 -6.23 2.08 9.83
N GLN A 39 -5.15 2.85 9.66
CA GLN A 39 -4.84 3.97 10.56
C GLN A 39 -5.90 5.09 10.54
N THR A 40 -6.78 5.11 9.52
CA THR A 40 -7.87 6.08 9.46
C THR A 40 -8.98 5.82 10.49
N ASP A 41 -9.03 4.61 11.08
CA ASP A 41 -9.98 4.14 12.10
C ASP A 41 -11.47 4.40 11.75
N LYS A 42 -11.79 4.55 10.47
CA LYS A 42 -13.16 4.75 9.99
C LYS A 42 -13.81 3.44 9.58
N ARG A 43 -15.05 3.24 10.02
CA ARG A 43 -15.87 2.06 9.64
C ARG A 43 -16.28 2.05 8.16
N ARG A 44 -16.39 3.21 7.52
CA ARG A 44 -16.63 3.36 6.09
C ARG A 44 -15.51 4.21 5.49
N ILE A 45 -14.94 3.70 4.40
CA ILE A 45 -13.91 4.40 3.64
C ILE A 45 -14.59 5.39 2.70
N ASP A 46 -14.06 6.61 2.66
CA ASP A 46 -14.37 7.62 1.66
C ASP A 46 -13.12 7.93 0.81
N SER A 47 -13.23 8.88 -0.12
CA SER A 47 -12.14 9.22 -1.03
C SER A 47 -10.96 9.84 -0.31
N GLU A 48 -11.21 10.62 0.75
CA GLU A 48 -10.14 11.25 1.53
C GLU A 48 -9.31 10.19 2.25
N ASN A 49 -9.96 9.17 2.81
CA ASN A 49 -9.27 8.05 3.43
C ASN A 49 -8.45 7.24 2.44
N LEU A 50 -8.99 6.99 1.24
CA LEU A 50 -8.28 6.29 0.17
C LEU A 50 -6.98 7.05 -0.19
N PHE A 51 -7.09 8.34 -0.48
CA PHE A 51 -5.95 9.15 -0.89
C PHE A 51 -4.95 9.36 0.24
N ALA A 52 -5.40 9.54 1.48
CA ALA A 52 -4.51 9.62 2.63
C ALA A 52 -3.71 8.31 2.84
N GLY A 53 -4.36 7.15 2.67
CA GLY A 53 -3.71 5.85 2.72
C GLY A 53 -2.64 5.69 1.63
N LEU A 54 -2.95 6.10 0.40
CA LEU A 54 -2.00 6.10 -0.72
C LEU A 54 -0.83 7.06 -0.49
N GLU A 55 -1.09 8.28 0.00
CA GLU A 55 -0.05 9.28 0.28
C GLU A 55 0.92 8.77 1.35
N ASN A 56 0.41 8.16 2.42
CA ASN A 56 1.25 7.58 3.46
C ASN A 56 2.05 6.38 2.95
N MET A 57 1.46 5.56 2.09
CA MET A 57 2.19 4.46 1.42
C MET A 57 3.33 5.01 0.55
N TYR A 58 3.12 6.09 -0.21
CA TYR A 58 4.17 6.71 -1.03
C TYR A 58 5.34 7.28 -0.22
N LYS A 59 5.10 7.75 1.01
CA LYS A 59 6.17 8.20 1.91
C LYS A 59 7.08 7.06 2.39
N MET A 60 6.56 5.83 2.41
CA MET A 60 7.28 4.67 2.95
C MET A 60 7.94 3.85 1.83
N THR A 61 7.28 3.73 0.69
CA THR A 61 7.69 2.90 -0.45
C THR A 61 8.70 3.63 -1.34
N VAL A 62 9.68 2.88 -1.85
CA VAL A 62 10.69 3.38 -2.78
C VAL A 62 10.81 2.39 -3.92
N GLY A 63 10.91 2.84 -5.16
CA GLY A 63 11.00 1.99 -6.35
C GLY A 63 10.00 2.37 -7.44
N GLY A 64 9.89 1.52 -8.45
CA GLY A 64 8.95 1.70 -9.55
C GLY A 64 7.82 0.68 -9.47
N PHE A 65 6.57 1.14 -9.41
CA PHE A 65 5.40 0.30 -9.29
C PHE A 65 4.18 0.95 -9.97
N ALA A 66 3.31 0.11 -10.48
CA ALA A 66 2.01 0.47 -11.02
C ALA A 66 1.06 -0.67 -10.65
N PHE A 67 -0.08 -0.35 -10.05
CA PHE A 67 -1.05 -1.38 -9.65
C PHE A 67 -2.49 -0.87 -9.69
N CYS A 68 -3.41 -1.82 -9.82
CA CYS A 68 -4.85 -1.61 -9.68
C CYS A 68 -5.35 -2.42 -8.47
N GLY A 69 -6.27 -1.85 -7.70
CA GLY A 69 -6.80 -2.43 -6.47
C GLY A 69 -8.31 -2.24 -6.36
N VAL A 70 -8.93 -3.09 -5.54
CA VAL A 70 -10.37 -3.06 -5.26
C VAL A 70 -10.59 -2.99 -3.77
N ILE A 71 -11.41 -2.04 -3.32
CA ILE A 71 -11.96 -2.00 -1.97
C ILE A 71 -13.40 -2.50 -2.04
N ALA A 72 -13.65 -3.66 -1.44
CA ALA A 72 -14.95 -4.32 -1.51
C ALA A 72 -16.07 -3.40 -1.01
N GLY A 73 -17.11 -3.22 -1.84
CA GLY A 73 -18.25 -2.36 -1.52
C GLY A 73 -17.97 -0.85 -1.60
N TYR A 74 -16.82 -0.44 -2.15
CA TYR A 74 -16.46 0.97 -2.28
C TYR A 74 -16.00 1.36 -3.69
N CYS A 75 -14.80 0.97 -4.11
CA CYS A 75 -14.25 1.42 -5.40
C CYS A 75 -13.23 0.46 -6.02
N ILE A 76 -12.93 0.73 -7.29
CA ILE A 76 -11.70 0.31 -7.96
C ILE A 76 -10.80 1.54 -8.04
N PHE A 77 -9.52 1.37 -7.80
CA PHE A 77 -8.54 2.45 -7.83
C PHE A 77 -7.24 1.98 -8.47
N GLU A 78 -6.46 2.93 -8.96
CA GLU A 78 -5.15 2.67 -9.57
C GLU A 78 -4.13 3.63 -8.97
N ALA A 79 -2.89 3.16 -8.84
CA ALA A 79 -1.80 3.89 -8.23
C ALA A 79 -0.50 3.65 -8.99
N ARG A 80 0.29 4.72 -9.12
CA ARG A 80 1.55 4.75 -9.87
C ARG A 80 2.65 5.35 -9.01
N ASP A 81 3.87 4.88 -9.21
CA ASP A 81 5.03 5.47 -8.56
C ASP A 81 5.17 6.98 -8.88
N PRO A 82 5.70 7.78 -7.95
CA PRO A 82 5.78 9.25 -8.10
C PRO A 82 6.61 9.72 -9.31
N HIS A 83 7.47 8.86 -9.85
CA HIS A 83 8.38 9.18 -10.95
C HIS A 83 7.87 8.67 -12.31
N GLY A 84 6.72 7.99 -12.34
CA GLY A 84 6.14 7.43 -13.55
C GLY A 84 7.03 6.36 -14.22
N ILE A 85 7.79 5.58 -13.45
CA ILE A 85 8.72 4.57 -13.95
C ILE A 85 7.98 3.44 -14.67
N GLN A 86 6.90 2.93 -14.08
CA GLN A 86 6.10 1.87 -14.68
C GLN A 86 4.90 2.45 -15.43
N PRO A 87 4.54 1.95 -16.62
CA PRO A 87 3.28 2.33 -17.26
C PRO A 87 2.10 1.83 -16.43
N LEU A 88 1.03 2.64 -16.38
CA LEU A 88 -0.23 2.32 -15.72
C LEU A 88 -1.36 2.55 -16.72
#